data_AF-A0ABD3X496-F1
#
_entry.id   AF-A0ABD3X496-F1
#
_cell.length_a   1.000
_cell.length_b   1.000
_cell.length_c   1.000
_cell.angle_alpha   90.00
_cell.angle_beta   90.00
_cell.angle_gamma   90.00
#
_symmetry.space_group_name_H-M   'P 1'
#
loop_
_entity.id
_entity.type
_entity.pdbx_description
1 polymer ?
#
loop_
_entity_poly.entity_id
_entity_poly.type
_entity_poly.pdbx_seq_one_letter_code
_entity_poly.pdbx_strand_id
1 'polypeptide(L)'
;LTRGINNMLFHYVSFEGLNGIYLSPSPCEAFLARHGNLQELVLQKFYHTCLSIHRIFQKHTVVQDTCRKESGCQFGQCTAWQSIREEGIMFVCTSGIGTGPKKPLPSLAYWVVGRLFPGQQEMYVCFQDGIQQSMVEMAFSQTFGLS
;
A
#
# COMPACT_ATOMS: atom_id res chain seq x y z
N LEU A 1 -12.56 14.27 22.89
CA LEU A 1 -11.11 14.53 22.84
C LEU A 1 -10.38 13.19 22.86
N THR A 2 -10.02 12.61 21.72
CA THR A 2 -9.17 11.40 21.66
C THR A 2 -7.80 11.81 21.14
N ARG A 3 -6.96 12.34 22.05
CA ARG A 3 -5.55 12.59 21.77
C ARG A 3 -4.78 11.28 21.95
N GLY A 4 -4.82 10.43 20.92
CA GLY A 4 -3.82 9.38 20.79
C GLY A 4 -2.46 10.02 20.51
N ILE A 5 -1.40 9.49 21.11
CA ILE A 5 -0.03 10.04 21.02
C ILE A 5 0.51 9.99 19.57
N ASN A 6 -0.11 9.19 18.68
CA ASN A 6 0.21 9.09 17.26
C ASN A 6 -1.06 9.35 16.43
N ASN A 7 -1.46 10.62 16.28
CA ASN A 7 -2.47 10.96 15.28
C ASN A 7 -1.91 10.59 13.90
N MET A 8 -2.66 9.84 13.12
CA MET A 8 -2.30 9.44 11.77
C MET A 8 -3.26 10.05 10.77
N LEU A 9 -2.73 10.50 9.64
CA LEU A 9 -3.50 11.02 8.52
C LEU A 9 -3.65 9.96 7.44
N PHE A 10 -4.87 9.85 6.93
CA PHE A 10 -5.23 9.00 5.82
C PHE A 10 -5.28 9.89 4.57
N HIS A 11 -4.27 9.79 3.73
CA HIS A 11 -4.21 10.55 2.48
C HIS A 11 -4.75 9.68 1.36
N TYR A 12 -5.91 10.04 0.81
CA TYR A 12 -6.42 9.38 -0.38
C TYR A 12 -5.59 9.80 -1.59
N VAL A 13 -5.10 8.83 -2.36
CA VAL A 13 -4.29 9.04 -3.54
C VAL A 13 -4.89 8.27 -4.71
N SER A 14 -5.04 8.95 -5.85
CA SER A 14 -5.48 8.35 -7.10
C SER A 14 -4.37 8.50 -8.13
N PHE A 15 -3.89 7.38 -8.66
CA PHE A 15 -2.79 7.29 -9.62
C PHE A 15 -3.28 6.64 -10.92
N GLU A 16 -3.59 7.43 -11.95
CA GLU A 16 -3.93 6.94 -13.29
C GLU A 16 -4.88 5.70 -13.32
N GLY A 17 -5.91 5.71 -12.46
CA GLY A 17 -6.88 4.62 -12.34
C GLY A 17 -6.65 3.63 -11.19
N LEU A 18 -5.52 3.73 -10.47
CA LEU A 18 -5.28 3.02 -9.22
C LEU A 18 -5.67 3.88 -8.03
N ASN A 19 -6.36 3.31 -7.06
CA ASN A 19 -6.74 4.02 -5.83
C ASN A 19 -5.91 3.50 -4.65
N GLY A 20 -5.49 4.41 -3.77
CA GLY A 20 -4.75 4.04 -2.59
C GLY A 20 -4.87 5.01 -1.44
N ILE A 21 -4.43 4.58 -0.26
CA ILE A 21 -4.34 5.39 0.95
C ILE A 21 -2.89 5.39 1.42
N TYR A 22 -2.32 6.58 1.60
CA TYR A 22 -1.05 6.76 2.28
C TYR A 22 -1.29 7.15 3.74
N LEU A 23 -0.77 6.35 4.67
CA LEU A 23 -0.80 6.60 6.10
C LEU A 23 0.46 7.36 6.52
N SER A 24 0.30 8.61 6.95
CA SER A 24 1.40 9.40 7.51
C SER A 24 1.14 9.72 8.97
N PRO A 25 2.19 9.88 9.81
CA PRO A 25 2.05 10.59 11.06
C PRO A 25 1.45 11.99 10.80
N SER A 26 0.65 12.50 11.74
CA SER A 26 0.19 13.89 11.68
C SER A 26 1.41 14.82 11.68
N PRO A 27 1.47 15.80 10.76
CA PRO A 27 2.58 16.73 10.70
C PRO A 27 2.76 17.42 12.05
N CYS A 28 3.93 17.23 12.63
CA CYS A 28 4.46 18.07 13.69
C CYS A 28 5.64 18.85 13.10
N GLU A 29 5.90 20.06 13.58
CA GLU A 29 6.96 20.93 13.04
C GLU A 29 8.32 20.23 12.95
N ALA A 30 8.65 19.35 13.91
CA ALA A 30 9.86 18.54 13.93
C ALA A 30 9.94 17.48 12.81
N PHE A 31 8.80 16.95 12.36
CA PHE A 31 8.72 16.00 11.25
C PHE A 31 8.93 16.72 9.91
N LEU A 32 8.24 17.85 9.70
CA LEU A 32 8.36 18.65 8.48
C LEU A 32 9.78 19.19 8.27
N ALA A 33 10.44 19.65 9.34
CA ALA A 33 11.82 20.16 9.28
C ALA A 33 12.86 19.08 8.93
N ARG A 34 12.62 17.80 9.25
CA ARG A 34 13.55 16.69 8.98
C ARG A 34 13.29 15.97 7.66
N HIS A 35 12.11 16.16 7.07
CA HIS A 35 11.58 15.28 6.02
C HIS A 35 10.94 16.01 4.85
N GLY A 36 11.33 17.27 4.59
CA GLY A 36 10.71 18.14 3.57
C GLY A 36 10.55 17.52 2.17
N ASN A 37 11.48 16.67 1.73
CA ASN A 37 11.40 15.92 0.46
C ASN A 37 11.01 14.44 0.61
N LEU A 38 10.82 13.94 1.84
CA LEU A 38 10.50 12.54 2.10
C LEU A 38 9.12 12.19 1.58
N GLN A 39 8.13 13.07 1.77
CA GLN A 39 6.75 12.78 1.37
C GLN A 39 6.64 12.58 -0.15
N GLU A 40 7.29 13.44 -0.92
CA GLU A 40 7.36 13.31 -2.38
C GLU A 40 8.05 12.01 -2.80
N LEU A 41 9.20 11.69 -2.19
CA LEU A 41 9.92 10.43 -2.43
C LEU A 41 9.07 9.20 -2.09
N VAL A 42 8.35 9.23 -0.97
CA VAL A 42 7.45 8.15 -0.54
C VAL A 42 6.28 8.01 -1.50
N LEU A 43 5.66 9.10 -1.96
CA LEU A 43 4.59 9.05 -2.94
C LEU A 43 5.05 8.51 -4.30
N GLN A 44 6.24 8.92 -4.76
CA GLN A 44 6.81 8.39 -6.00
C GLN A 44 7.09 6.88 -5.90
N LYS A 45 7.72 6.44 -4.80
CA LYS A 45 7.96 5.01 -4.55
C LYS A 45 6.66 4.24 -4.37
N PHE A 46 5.68 4.83 -3.70
CA PHE A 46 4.35 4.24 -3.52
C PHE A 46 3.71 3.96 -4.88
N TYR A 47 3.65 4.95 -5.77
CA TYR A 47 3.10 4.77 -7.12
C TYR A 47 3.80 3.64 -7.91
N HIS A 48 5.14 3.64 -7.96
CA HIS A 48 5.89 2.60 -8.65
C HIS A 48 5.67 1.20 -8.04
N THR A 49 5.47 1.14 -6.73
CA THR A 49 5.18 -0.11 -6.03
C THR A 49 3.76 -0.59 -6.32
N CYS A 50 2.76 0.30 -6.36
CA CYS A 50 1.41 0.00 -6.83
C CYS A 50 1.43 -0.60 -8.24
N LEU A 51 2.17 0.00 -9.18
CA LEU A 51 2.32 -0.55 -10.53
C LEU A 51 2.96 -1.95 -10.54
N SER A 52 3.87 -2.22 -9.61
CA SER A 52 4.53 -3.53 -9.50
C SER A 52 3.55 -4.59 -9.01
N ILE A 53 2.79 -4.29 -7.97
CA ILE A 53 1.74 -5.17 -7.45
C ILE A 53 0.61 -5.36 -8.47
N HIS A 54 0.17 -4.29 -9.14
CA HIS A 54 -0.81 -4.36 -10.22
C HIS A 54 -0.40 -5.38 -11.30
N ARG A 55 0.86 -5.37 -11.73
CA ARG A 55 1.38 -6.36 -12.69
C ARG A 55 1.34 -7.79 -12.14
N ILE A 56 1.52 -7.99 -10.84
CA ILE A 56 1.38 -9.30 -10.19
C ILE A 56 -0.08 -9.74 -10.28
N PHE A 57 -1.03 -8.88 -9.91
CA PHE A 57 -2.46 -9.17 -10.01
C PHE A 57 -2.90 -9.50 -11.44
N GLN A 58 -2.46 -8.72 -12.43
CA GLN A 58 -2.77 -8.97 -13.85
C GLN A 58 -2.25 -10.33 -14.35
N LYS A 59 -1.05 -10.76 -13.92
CA LYS A 59 -0.54 -12.09 -14.28
C LYS A 59 -1.42 -13.19 -13.69
N HIS A 60 -1.89 -13.03 -12.47
CA HIS A 60 -2.77 -14.00 -11.83
C HIS A 60 -4.14 -14.08 -12.48
N THR A 61 -4.74 -12.95 -12.86
CA THR A 61 -6.05 -12.93 -13.53
C THR A 61 -5.98 -13.56 -14.92
N VAL A 62 -4.96 -13.25 -15.72
CA VAL A 62 -4.78 -13.81 -17.08
C VAL A 62 -4.61 -15.33 -17.04
N VAL A 63 -3.77 -15.86 -16.13
CA VAL A 63 -3.58 -17.32 -15.98
C VAL A 63 -4.89 -18.00 -15.56
N GLN A 64 -5.70 -17.35 -14.74
CA GLN A 64 -6.98 -17.90 -14.28
C GLN A 64 -8.03 -17.94 -15.41
N ASP A 65 -8.06 -16.93 -16.26
CA ASP A 65 -8.96 -16.87 -17.42
C ASP A 65 -8.60 -17.89 -18.51
N THR A 66 -7.30 -18.15 -18.74
CA THR A 66 -6.87 -19.19 -19.69
C THR A 66 -7.21 -20.59 -19.20
N CYS A 67 -6.99 -20.89 -17.92
CA CYS A 67 -7.41 -22.18 -17.33
C CYS A 67 -8.91 -22.42 -17.47
N ARG A 68 -9.75 -21.38 -17.33
CA ARG A 68 -11.21 -21.47 -17.51
C ARG A 68 -11.63 -21.77 -18.96
N LYS A 69 -10.86 -21.32 -19.95
CA LYS A 69 -11.14 -21.56 -21.37
C LYS A 69 -10.67 -22.94 -21.85
N GLU A 70 -9.56 -23.43 -21.32
CA GLU A 70 -8.97 -24.71 -21.74
C GLU A 70 -9.54 -25.91 -20.97
N SER A 71 -9.85 -25.72 -19.70
CA SER A 71 -10.51 -26.74 -18.88
C SER A 71 -11.99 -26.39 -18.85
N GLY A 72 -12.85 -27.20 -19.46
CA GLY A 72 -14.30 -27.12 -19.31
C GLY A 72 -14.73 -27.47 -17.87
N CYS A 73 -14.21 -26.73 -16.88
CA CYS A 73 -14.35 -27.00 -15.46
C CYS A 73 -15.83 -26.98 -15.09
N GLN A 74 -16.34 -28.16 -14.79
CA GLN A 74 -17.65 -28.33 -14.16
C GLN A 74 -17.70 -27.51 -12.88
N PHE A 75 -18.84 -26.83 -12.68
CA PHE A 75 -19.24 -26.09 -11.50
C PHE A 75 -18.64 -26.68 -10.20
N GLY A 76 -17.66 -26.01 -9.60
CA GLY A 76 -17.24 -26.35 -8.23
C GLY A 76 -15.79 -26.03 -7.81
N GLN A 77 -14.82 -25.91 -8.72
CA GLN A 77 -13.38 -25.82 -8.31
C GLN A 77 -12.71 -24.45 -8.44
N CYS A 78 -13.38 -23.45 -9.03
CA CYS A 78 -12.85 -22.08 -9.11
C CYS A 78 -13.26 -21.23 -7.89
N THR A 79 -12.96 -21.67 -6.66
CA THR A 79 -13.18 -20.88 -5.43
C THR A 79 -12.30 -19.63 -5.33
N ALA A 80 -11.25 -19.54 -6.15
CA ALA A 80 -10.32 -18.41 -6.20
C ALA A 80 -10.93 -17.06 -6.63
N TRP A 81 -12.19 -17.03 -7.11
CA TRP A 81 -12.93 -15.80 -7.41
C TRP A 81 -13.60 -15.18 -6.18
N GLN A 82 -13.67 -15.90 -5.06
CA GLN A 82 -14.31 -15.43 -3.84
C GLN A 82 -13.32 -14.95 -2.77
N SER A 83 -12.03 -15.23 -2.91
CA SER A 83 -11.03 -14.77 -1.95
C SER A 83 -10.37 -13.48 -2.40
N ILE A 84 -10.24 -12.54 -1.46
CA ILE A 84 -9.36 -11.37 -1.60
C ILE A 84 -7.93 -11.89 -1.75
N ARG A 85 -7.20 -11.39 -2.74
CA ARG A 85 -5.75 -11.61 -2.85
C ARG A 85 -5.01 -10.41 -2.29
N GLU A 86 -3.93 -10.65 -1.58
CA GLU A 86 -3.10 -9.62 -0.97
C GLU A 86 -1.64 -9.80 -1.39
N GLU A 87 -0.96 -8.70 -1.68
CA GLU A 87 0.47 -8.68 -2.00
C GLU A 87 1.12 -7.47 -1.31
N GLY A 88 2.28 -7.69 -0.67
CA GLY A 88 2.99 -6.68 0.10
C GLY A 88 4.43 -6.49 -0.38
N ILE A 89 4.84 -5.25 -0.64
CA ILE A 89 6.21 -4.91 -1.01
C ILE A 89 6.74 -3.82 -0.06
N MET A 90 7.93 -4.03 0.50
CA MET A 90 8.63 -3.03 1.31
C MET A 90 9.62 -2.24 0.44
N PHE A 91 9.71 -0.93 0.68
CA PHE A 91 10.81 -0.08 0.19
C PHE A 91 11.42 0.76 1.32
N VAL A 92 12.64 1.25 1.10
CA VAL A 92 13.36 2.08 2.06
C VAL A 92 13.64 3.47 1.48
N CYS A 93 13.46 4.50 2.31
CA CYS A 93 13.76 5.89 2.04
C CYS A 93 14.92 6.36 2.94
N THR A 94 15.99 6.87 2.34
CA THR A 94 17.11 7.49 3.06
C THR A 94 16.96 9.01 3.03
N SER A 95 16.85 9.64 4.19
CA SER A 95 16.88 11.11 4.29
C SER A 95 18.35 11.58 4.29
N GLY A 96 18.80 12.28 3.23
CA GLY A 96 20.06 13.04 3.26
C GLY A 96 19.92 14.22 4.22
N ILE A 97 20.86 14.57 5.10
CA ILE A 97 22.27 14.93 4.89
C ILE A 97 23.10 14.29 6.02
N GLY A 98 24.06 13.43 5.68
CA GLY A 98 25.02 12.91 6.66
C GLY A 98 26.13 13.92 6.92
N THR A 99 26.02 14.72 7.99
CA THR A 99 27.14 15.55 8.46
C THR A 99 28.11 14.70 9.30
N GLY A 100 28.79 13.75 8.67
CA GLY A 100 29.95 13.10 9.28
C GLY A 100 30.27 11.68 8.78
N PRO A 101 31.56 11.29 8.75
CA PRO A 101 31.95 9.93 8.45
C PRO A 101 31.61 9.04 9.65
N LYS A 102 30.81 7.97 9.45
CA LYS A 102 30.51 6.84 10.38
C LYS A 102 29.15 6.79 11.10
N LYS A 103 28.21 7.73 10.93
CA LYS A 103 26.83 7.51 11.41
C LYS A 103 25.94 7.00 10.27
N PRO A 104 25.28 5.83 10.37
CA PRO A 104 24.32 5.40 9.36
C PRO A 104 23.20 6.46 9.28
N LEU A 105 22.87 6.88 8.05
CA LEU A 105 21.75 7.81 7.84
C LEU A 105 20.47 7.15 8.36
N PRO A 106 19.57 7.91 9.00
CA PRO A 106 18.27 7.37 9.38
C PRO A 106 17.51 6.98 8.11
N SER A 107 17.35 5.68 7.91
CA SER A 107 16.53 5.09 6.85
C SER A 107 15.14 4.78 7.40
N LEU A 108 14.10 5.16 6.67
CA LEU A 108 12.72 4.84 7.00
C LEU A 108 12.22 3.77 6.03
N ALA A 109 11.69 2.68 6.58
CA ALA A 109 11.06 1.61 5.80
C ALA A 109 9.56 1.86 5.68
N TYR A 110 9.02 1.55 4.50
CA TYR A 110 7.59 1.67 4.19
C TYR A 110 7.13 0.38 3.52
N TRP A 111 5.91 -0.03 3.85
CA TRP A 111 5.17 -1.09 3.20
C TRP A 111 4.15 -0.51 2.24
N VAL A 112 3.96 -1.21 1.13
CA VAL A 112 2.81 -1.04 0.25
C VAL A 112 2.11 -2.37 0.15
N VAL A 113 0.85 -2.41 0.57
CA VAL A 113 0.00 -3.60 0.48
C VAL A 113 -1.09 -3.33 -0.53
N GLY A 114 -1.19 -4.17 -1.55
CA GLY A 114 -2.28 -4.19 -2.50
C GLY A 114 -3.27 -5.31 -2.16
N ARG A 115 -4.57 -5.04 -2.29
CA ARG A 115 -5.62 -6.04 -2.24
C ARG A 115 -6.40 -6.05 -3.55
N LEU A 116 -6.54 -7.23 -4.14
CA LEU A 116 -7.42 -7.50 -5.28
C LEU A 116 -8.71 -8.14 -4.76
N PHE A 117 -9.82 -7.42 -4.94
CA PHE A 117 -11.15 -7.83 -4.50
C PHE A 117 -11.89 -8.57 -5.61
N PRO A 118 -12.93 -9.36 -5.26
CA PRO A 118 -13.85 -9.93 -6.25
C PRO A 118 -14.38 -8.82 -7.18
N GLY A 119 -14.37 -9.07 -8.49
CA GLY A 119 -14.72 -8.05 -9.48
C GLY A 119 -13.55 -7.22 -10.02
N GLN A 120 -12.31 -7.66 -9.77
CA GLN A 120 -11.07 -7.04 -10.29
C GLN A 120 -10.81 -5.62 -9.77
N GLN A 121 -11.41 -5.25 -8.64
CA GLN A 121 -11.12 -3.97 -8.00
C GLN A 121 -9.85 -4.09 -7.16
N GLU A 122 -8.94 -3.15 -7.34
CA GLU A 122 -7.68 -3.09 -6.61
C GLU A 122 -7.66 -1.89 -5.66
N MET A 123 -7.07 -2.08 -4.48
CA MET A 123 -6.83 -1.02 -3.51
C MET A 123 -5.45 -1.17 -2.90
N TYR A 124 -4.77 -0.04 -2.67
CA TYR A 124 -3.40 -0.02 -2.15
C TYR A 124 -3.29 0.80 -0.86
N VAL A 125 -2.52 0.33 0.11
CA VAL A 125 -2.24 1.09 1.33
C VAL A 125 -0.74 1.17 1.54
N CYS A 126 -0.23 2.39 1.70
CA CYS A 126 1.18 2.68 1.99
C CYS A 126 1.34 3.18 3.42
N PHE A 127 2.26 2.62 4.18
CA PHE A 127 2.48 2.98 5.58
C PHE A 127 3.93 2.74 6.00
N GLN A 128 4.41 3.53 6.95
CA GLN A 128 5.73 3.31 7.57
C GLN A 128 5.75 2.00 8.38
N ASP A 129 6.87 1.29 8.33
CA ASP A 129 7.10 0.10 9.16
C ASP A 129 6.90 0.40 10.65
N GLY A 130 6.29 -0.53 11.38
CA GLY A 130 5.95 -0.41 12.80
C GLY A 130 4.60 0.25 13.12
N ILE A 131 3.80 0.65 12.13
CA ILE A 131 2.42 1.09 12.34
C ILE A 131 1.54 -0.09 12.80
N GLN A 132 0.52 0.21 13.62
CA GLN A 132 -0.44 -0.79 14.11
C GLN A 132 -1.27 -1.37 12.95
N GLN A 133 -1.37 -2.71 12.87
CA GLN A 133 -2.17 -3.41 11.86
C GLN A 133 -3.62 -2.92 11.80
N SER A 134 -4.22 -2.56 12.95
CA SER A 134 -5.57 -1.99 13.02
C SER A 134 -5.74 -0.73 12.16
N MET A 135 -4.70 0.11 12.04
CA MET A 135 -4.73 1.31 11.20
C MET A 135 -4.74 0.96 9.71
N VAL A 136 -4.00 -0.09 9.34
CA VAL A 136 -3.95 -0.60 7.97
C VAL A 136 -5.29 -1.21 7.59
N GLU A 137 -5.91 -2.00 8.47
CA GLU A 137 -7.24 -2.56 8.23
C GLU A 137 -8.31 -1.48 8.14
N MET A 138 -8.23 -0.43 8.98
CA MET A 138 -9.12 0.73 8.87
C MET A 138 -8.97 1.45 7.52
N ALA A 139 -7.76 1.51 6.95
CA ALA A 139 -7.55 2.12 5.65
C ALA A 139 -8.27 1.32 4.55
N PHE A 140 -8.16 -0.01 4.57
CA PHE A 140 -8.89 -0.86 3.65
C PHE A 140 -10.41 -0.81 3.86
N SER A 141 -10.89 -0.72 5.11
CA SER A 141 -12.34 -0.64 5.36
C SER A 141 -12.98 0.65 4.84
N GLN A 142 -12.22 1.75 4.79
CA GLN A 142 -12.73 3.02 4.25
C GLN A 142 -13.06 2.98 2.75
N THR A 143 -12.50 2.02 2.00
CA THR A 143 -12.67 1.98 0.54
C THR A 143 -13.94 1.27 0.09
N PHE A 144 -14.54 0.43 0.93
CA PHE A 144 -15.64 -0.46 0.52
C PHE A 144 -17.03 -0.04 0.98
N GLY A 145 -17.17 1.10 1.67
CA GLY A 145 -18.48 1.58 2.10
C GLY A 145 -19.31 0.50 2.81
N LEU A 146 -18.66 -0.40 3.55
CA LEU A 146 -19.32 -1.44 4.32
C LEU A 146 -20.05 -0.78 5.49
N SER A 147 -21.24 -0.26 5.21
CA SER A 147 -22.31 0.08 6.15
C SER A 147 -23.45 -0.90 5.99
#